data_AF-A0A7V9HW41-F1
#
_entry.id   AF-A0A7V9HW41-F1
#
_cell.length_a   1.000
_cell.length_b   1.000
_cell.length_c   1.000
_cell.angle_alpha   90.00
_cell.angle_beta   90.00
_cell.angle_gamma   90.00
#
_symmetry.space_group_name_H-M   'P 1'
#
loop_
_entity.id
_entity.type
_entity.pdbx_description
1 polymer ?
#
loop_
_entity_poly.entity_id
_entity_poly.type
_entity_poly.pdbx_seq_one_letter_code
_entity_poly.pdbx_strand_id
1 'polypeptide(L)'
;MQMRERPNVFFAGQITGVEGYVESVAMGWLAGVNAARLATGQTLVKAPPRSATGALARYVATAETKNFQPVNITFALLQPLDEQDRRRFRRKRDRHQFQVELALKEWNAWIQETKHQVTASPAAR
;
A
#
# COMPACT_ATOMS: atom_id res chain seq x y z
N MET A 1 2.76 7.62 -3.27
CA MET A 1 2.47 8.82 -2.45
C MET A 1 3.43 9.99 -2.70
N GLN A 2 4.44 9.84 -3.55
CA GLN A 2 5.36 10.91 -3.97
C GLN A 2 4.79 11.63 -5.19
N MET A 3 4.92 12.95 -5.25
CA MET A 3 4.55 13.73 -6.43
C MET A 3 5.52 13.44 -7.58
N ARG A 4 5.01 13.25 -8.79
CA ARG A 4 5.84 12.95 -9.97
C ARG A 4 6.71 14.14 -10.39
N GLU A 5 6.16 15.35 -10.38
CA GLU A 5 6.85 16.57 -10.82
C GLU A 5 7.75 17.18 -9.73
N ARG A 6 7.49 16.88 -8.46
CA ARG A 6 8.28 17.37 -7.31
C ARG A 6 8.64 16.20 -6.39
N PRO A 7 9.76 15.50 -6.65
CA PRO A 7 10.12 14.28 -5.92
C PRO A 7 10.29 14.46 -4.40
N ASN A 8 10.49 15.68 -3.91
CA ASN A 8 10.57 15.99 -2.48
C ASN A 8 9.21 16.23 -1.81
N VAL A 9 8.10 16.17 -2.56
CA VAL A 9 6.74 16.38 -2.05
C VAL A 9 6.01 15.04 -1.94
N PHE A 10 5.41 14.80 -0.77
CA PHE A 10 4.59 13.62 -0.50
C PHE A 10 3.19 14.04 -0.04
N PHE A 11 2.18 13.25 -0.41
CA PHE A 11 0.79 13.47 -0.01
C PHE A 11 0.28 12.31 0.84
N ALA A 12 -0.57 12.63 1.82
CA ALA A 12 -1.16 11.68 2.75
C ALA A 12 -2.55 12.12 3.21
N GLY A 13 -3.36 11.17 3.69
CA GLY A 13 -4.72 11.45 4.15
C GLY A 13 -5.68 11.78 3.00
N GLN A 14 -6.80 12.39 3.35
CA GLN A 14 -7.91 12.62 2.42
C GLN A 14 -7.54 13.39 1.14
N ILE A 15 -6.53 14.28 1.18
CA ILE A 15 -6.04 14.98 -0.01
C ILE A 15 -5.56 14.04 -1.13
N THR A 16 -5.24 12.79 -0.77
CA THR A 16 -4.84 11.74 -1.72
C THR A 16 -6.02 11.01 -2.36
N GLY A 17 -7.26 11.35 -1.98
CA GLY A 17 -8.46 10.64 -2.45
C GLY A 17 -8.77 9.36 -1.70
N VAL A 18 -8.34 9.25 -0.45
CA VAL A 18 -8.79 8.18 0.43
C VAL A 18 -9.85 8.68 1.41
N GLU A 19 -10.77 7.81 1.81
CA GLU A 19 -11.82 8.11 2.77
C GLU A 19 -11.72 7.17 3.97
N GLY A 20 -11.77 7.73 5.18
CA GLY A 20 -11.65 6.98 6.43
C GLY A 20 -10.33 7.21 7.18
N TYR A 21 -10.38 7.00 8.50
CA TYR A 21 -9.23 7.22 9.38
C TYR A 21 -8.13 6.18 9.13
N VAL A 22 -8.50 4.91 8.93
CA VAL A 22 -7.55 3.81 8.74
C VAL A 22 -6.76 4.01 7.45
N GLU A 23 -7.45 4.38 6.37
CA GLU A 23 -6.89 4.67 5.07
C GLU A 23 -5.97 5.89 5.11
N SER A 24 -6.40 6.95 5.80
CA SER A 24 -5.61 8.16 5.96
C SER A 24 -4.30 7.88 6.73
N VAL A 25 -4.38 7.08 7.80
CA VAL A 25 -3.20 6.63 8.56
C VAL A 25 -2.30 5.75 7.70
N ALA A 26 -2.85 4.83 6.91
CA ALA A 26 -2.07 3.96 6.03
C ALA A 26 -1.30 4.76 4.96
N MET A 27 -1.94 5.75 4.33
CA MET A 27 -1.30 6.64 3.37
C MET A 27 -0.26 7.54 4.04
N GLY A 28 -0.57 8.07 5.22
CA GLY A 28 0.37 8.87 6.03
C GLY A 28 1.61 8.10 6.42
N TRP A 29 1.44 6.87 6.89
CA TRP A 29 2.57 6.00 7.23
C TRP A 29 3.46 5.74 6.02
N LEU A 30 2.89 5.37 4.86
CA LEU A 30 3.67 5.11 3.65
C LEU A 30 4.37 6.37 3.10
N ALA A 31 3.72 7.53 3.17
CA ALA A 31 4.30 8.81 2.79
C ALA A 31 5.45 9.20 3.73
N GLY A 32 5.25 9.09 5.04
CA GLY A 32 6.25 9.43 6.06
C GLY A 32 7.49 8.54 6.01
N VAL A 33 7.31 7.22 5.87
CA VAL A 33 8.44 6.28 5.67
C VAL A 33 9.26 6.69 4.46
N ASN A 34 8.61 6.99 3.33
CA ASN A 34 9.31 7.38 2.11
C ASN A 34 9.95 8.77 2.20
N ALA A 35 9.33 9.73 2.87
CA ALA A 35 9.91 11.04 3.11
C ALA A 35 11.19 10.93 3.97
N ALA A 36 11.15 10.14 5.05
CA ALA A 36 12.31 9.89 5.90
C ALA A 36 13.43 9.17 5.15
N ARG A 37 13.10 8.18 4.31
CA ARG A 37 14.05 7.48 3.46
C ARG A 37 14.69 8.41 2.43
N LEU A 38 13.90 9.24 1.77
CA LEU A 38 14.42 10.23 0.83
C LEU A 38 15.38 11.21 1.51
N ALA A 39 15.01 11.72 2.69
CA ALA A 39 15.82 12.65 3.47
C ALA A 39 17.16 12.05 3.92
N THR A 40 17.25 10.73 4.03
CA THR A 40 18.46 9.98 4.43
C THR A 40 19.16 9.30 3.26
N GLY A 41 18.80 9.64 2.01
CA GLY A 41 19.43 9.08 0.80
C GLY A 41 19.11 7.60 0.55
N GLN A 42 18.10 7.04 1.23
CA GLN A 42 17.65 5.66 1.05
C GLN A 42 16.64 5.55 -0.09
N THR A 43 16.64 4.41 -0.78
CA THR A 43 15.67 4.10 -1.83
C THR A 43 14.25 4.01 -1.27
N LEU A 44 13.28 4.62 -1.95
CA LEU A 44 11.87 4.56 -1.58
C LEU A 44 11.33 3.13 -1.61
N VAL A 45 10.32 2.88 -0.78
CA VAL A 45 9.61 1.60 -0.68
C VAL A 45 8.20 1.70 -1.23
N LYS A 46 7.72 0.58 -1.75
CA LYS A 46 6.35 0.40 -2.24
C LYS A 46 5.72 -0.77 -1.51
N ALA A 47 4.56 -0.55 -0.89
CA ALA A 47 3.82 -1.61 -0.24
C ALA A 47 3.36 -2.68 -1.26
N PRO A 48 3.28 -3.96 -0.88
CA PRO A 48 2.90 -5.03 -1.80
C PRO A 48 1.49 -4.81 -2.38
N PRO A 49 1.30 -5.01 -3.70
CA PRO A 49 0.03 -4.74 -4.38
C PRO A 49 -1.16 -5.56 -3.87
N ARG A 50 -0.91 -6.70 -3.23
CA ARG A 50 -1.95 -7.55 -2.62
C ARG A 50 -2.38 -7.07 -1.23
N SER A 51 -1.50 -6.35 -0.52
CA SER A 51 -1.83 -5.78 0.79
C SER A 51 -2.89 -4.68 0.66
N ALA A 52 -3.69 -4.46 1.70
CA ALA A 52 -4.68 -3.37 1.72
C ALA A 52 -4.05 -2.00 1.42
N THR A 53 -2.95 -1.68 2.10
CA THR A 53 -2.20 -0.43 1.91
C THR A 53 -1.66 -0.29 0.49
N GLY A 54 -1.06 -1.35 -0.07
CA GLY A 54 -0.50 -1.31 -1.42
C GLY A 54 -1.57 -1.27 -2.51
N ALA A 55 -2.69 -1.98 -2.33
CA ALA A 55 -3.85 -1.91 -3.21
C ALA A 55 -4.43 -0.50 -3.27
N LEU A 56 -4.62 0.13 -2.10
CA LEU A 56 -5.13 1.49 -2.00
C LEU A 56 -4.16 2.51 -2.61
N ALA A 57 -2.87 2.43 -2.28
CA ALA A 57 -1.85 3.30 -2.85
C ALA A 57 -1.72 3.16 -4.37
N ARG A 58 -1.87 1.93 -4.90
CA ARG A 58 -1.92 1.67 -6.35
C ARG A 58 -3.12 2.38 -6.97
N TYR A 59 -4.32 2.17 -6.42
CA TYR A 59 -5.54 2.80 -6.92
C TYR A 59 -5.40 4.32 -6.99
N VAL A 60 -4.98 4.96 -5.90
CA VAL A 60 -4.72 6.41 -5.85
C VAL A 60 -3.72 6.86 -6.91
N ALA A 61 -2.68 6.06 -7.19
CA ALA A 61 -1.64 6.41 -8.14
C ALA A 61 -1.99 6.17 -9.62
N THR A 62 -3.04 5.37 -9.90
CA THR A 62 -3.39 4.94 -11.26
C THR A 62 -4.81 5.28 -11.71
N ALA A 63 -5.68 5.74 -10.80
CA ALA A 63 -7.06 6.05 -11.15
C ALA A 63 -7.13 7.19 -12.19
N GLU A 64 -7.98 7.01 -13.21
CA GLU A 64 -8.18 8.01 -14.25
C GLU A 64 -8.98 9.21 -13.72
N THR A 65 -8.58 10.40 -14.15
CA THR A 65 -8.92 11.68 -13.51
C THR A 65 -10.33 12.18 -13.78
N LYS A 66 -11.04 11.68 -14.79
CA LYS A 66 -12.30 12.30 -15.25
C LYS A 66 -13.43 12.27 -14.22
N ASN A 67 -13.42 11.35 -13.25
CA ASN A 67 -14.41 11.24 -12.17
C ASN A 67 -13.81 10.61 -10.91
N PHE A 68 -12.61 11.03 -10.53
CA PHE A 68 -11.96 10.46 -9.34
C PHE A 68 -12.74 10.79 -8.07
N GLN A 69 -13.22 9.76 -7.38
CA GLN A 69 -13.93 9.87 -6.11
C GLN A 69 -13.05 9.32 -4.99
N PRO A 70 -13.12 9.90 -3.78
CA PRO A 70 -12.51 9.32 -2.60
C PRO A 70 -12.89 7.85 -2.41
N VAL A 71 -11.96 7.03 -1.93
CA VAL A 71 -12.19 5.59 -1.78
C VAL A 71 -11.70 5.08 -0.43
N ASN A 72 -12.47 4.18 0.17
CA ASN A 72 -12.05 3.37 1.32
C ASN A 72 -11.50 2.01 0.85
N ILE A 73 -10.88 1.23 1.74
CA ILE A 73 -10.45 -0.10 1.35
C ILE A 73 -11.65 -1.05 1.18
N THR A 74 -11.68 -1.78 0.05
CA THR A 74 -12.68 -2.83 -0.20
C THR A 74 -12.02 -4.08 -0.79
N PHE A 75 -12.71 -5.22 -0.72
CA PHE A 75 -12.25 -6.46 -1.38
C PHE A 75 -12.13 -6.34 -2.90
N ALA A 76 -12.80 -5.36 -3.52
CA ALA A 76 -12.69 -5.10 -4.96
C ALA A 76 -11.35 -4.44 -5.34
N LEU A 77 -10.72 -3.72 -4.41
CA LEU A 77 -9.40 -3.13 -4.61
C LEU A 77 -8.26 -4.14 -4.43
N LEU A 78 -8.48 -5.16 -3.59
CA LEU A 78 -7.51 -6.23 -3.36
C LEU A 78 -7.31 -7.05 -4.64
N GLN A 79 -6.11 -7.61 -4.77
CA GLN A 79 -5.82 -8.50 -5.89
C GLN A 79 -6.76 -9.71 -5.86
N PRO A 80 -7.43 -10.04 -6.99
CA PRO A 80 -8.30 -11.20 -7.05
C PRO A 80 -7.51 -12.49 -6.81
N LEU A 81 -8.19 -13.50 -6.26
CA LEU A 81 -7.67 -14.87 -6.26
C LEU A 81 -7.54 -15.36 -7.70
N ASP A 82 -6.57 -16.24 -7.94
CA ASP A 82 -6.51 -16.95 -9.21
C ASP A 82 -7.72 -17.90 -9.36
N GLU A 83 -7.92 -18.41 -10.57
CA GLU A 83 -9.09 -19.24 -10.86
C GLU A 83 -9.07 -20.58 -10.09
N GLN A 84 -7.88 -21.10 -9.75
CA GLN A 84 -7.73 -22.33 -9.00
C GLN A 84 -8.20 -22.14 -7.54
N ASP A 85 -7.71 -21.12 -6.86
CA ASP A 85 -8.10 -20.78 -5.50
C ASP A 85 -9.56 -20.33 -5.42
N ARG A 86 -10.05 -19.61 -6.45
CA ARG A 86 -11.46 -19.22 -6.53
C ARG A 86 -12.40 -20.43 -6.62
N ARG A 87 -12.00 -21.49 -7.32
CA ARG A 87 -12.75 -22.77 -7.39
C ARG A 87 -12.63 -23.59 -6.11
N ARG A 88 -11.46 -23.54 -5.45
CA ARG A 88 -11.22 -24.21 -4.16
C ARG A 88 -12.16 -23.69 -3.07
N PHE A 89 -12.36 -22.38 -3.00
CA PHE A 89 -13.21 -21.74 -1.99
C PHE A 89 -14.58 -21.36 -2.56
N ARG A 90 -15.58 -22.23 -2.35
CA ARG A 90 -16.95 -22.04 -2.87
C ARG A 90 -17.71 -20.88 -2.21
N ARG A 91 -17.53 -20.67 -0.90
CA ARG A 91 -18.22 -19.61 -0.16
C ARG A 91 -17.47 -18.27 -0.27
N LYS A 92 -18.22 -17.17 -0.40
CA LYS A 92 -17.65 -15.81 -0.48
C LYS A 92 -16.78 -15.46 0.73
N ARG A 93 -17.23 -15.84 1.93
CA ARG A 93 -16.49 -15.63 3.18
C ARG A 93 -15.12 -16.31 3.15
N ASP A 94 -15.06 -17.57 2.72
CA ASP A 94 -13.81 -18.34 2.70
C ASP A 94 -12.82 -17.76 1.67
N ARG A 95 -13.32 -17.28 0.52
CA ARG A 95 -12.50 -16.53 -0.45
C ARG A 95 -11.91 -15.27 0.15
N HIS A 96 -12.73 -14.46 0.80
CA HIS A 96 -12.29 -13.21 1.44
C HIS A 96 -11.25 -13.49 2.53
N GLN A 97 -11.49 -14.50 3.35
CA GLN A 97 -10.56 -14.93 4.40
C GLN A 97 -9.20 -15.30 3.80
N PHE A 98 -9.20 -16.13 2.75
CA PHE A 98 -7.97 -16.53 2.07
C PHE A 98 -7.25 -15.35 1.38
N GLN A 99 -8.00 -14.40 0.78
CA GLN A 99 -7.41 -13.16 0.26
C GLN A 99 -6.70 -12.36 1.35
N VAL A 100 -7.30 -12.24 2.54
CA VAL A 100 -6.71 -11.55 3.69
C VAL A 100 -5.45 -12.27 4.16
N GLU A 101 -5.46 -13.61 4.23
CA GLU A 101 -4.28 -14.40 4.62
C GLU A 101 -3.09 -14.17 3.68
N LEU A 102 -3.33 -14.20 2.36
CA LEU A 102 -2.29 -13.89 1.37
C LEU A 102 -1.79 -12.44 1.50
N ALA A 103 -2.71 -11.49 1.69
CA ALA A 103 -2.38 -10.08 1.86
C ALA A 103 -1.52 -9.83 3.12
N LEU A 104 -1.87 -10.44 4.25
CA LEU A 104 -1.11 -10.35 5.50
C LEU A 104 0.24 -11.05 5.38
N LYS A 105 0.32 -12.20 4.70
CA LYS A 105 1.57 -12.91 4.44
C LYS A 105 2.56 -12.03 3.68
N GLU A 106 2.12 -11.43 2.56
CA GLU A 106 2.98 -10.54 1.77
C GLU A 106 3.36 -9.27 2.54
N TRP A 107 2.42 -8.66 3.25
CA TRP A 107 2.68 -7.49 4.09
C TRP A 107 3.73 -7.79 5.17
N ASN A 108 3.59 -8.92 5.86
CA ASN A 108 4.51 -9.31 6.93
C ASN A 108 5.91 -9.63 6.39
N ALA A 109 6.02 -10.30 5.24
CA ALA A 109 7.32 -10.51 4.60
C ALA A 109 7.98 -9.17 4.24
N TRP A 110 7.23 -8.28 3.60
CA TRP A 110 7.71 -6.98 3.16
C TRP A 110 8.11 -6.05 4.31
N ILE A 111 7.32 -5.99 5.38
CA ILE A 111 7.64 -5.11 6.53
C ILE A 111 8.91 -5.58 7.24
N GLN A 112 9.15 -6.88 7.30
CA GLN A 112 10.38 -7.42 7.87
C GLN A 112 11.58 -7.06 6.99
N GLU A 113 11.50 -7.28 5.68
CA GLU A 113 12.55 -6.88 4.74
C GLU A 113 12.86 -5.38 4.83
N THR A 114 11.82 -4.55 4.86
CA THR A 114 11.95 -3.08 4.95
C THR A 114 12.62 -2.65 6.26
N LYS A 115 12.32 -3.29 7.40
CA LYS A 115 12.99 -3.01 8.68
C LYS A 115 14.49 -3.33 8.64
N HIS A 116 14.87 -4.46 8.04
CA HIS A 116 16.28 -4.84 7.92
C HIS A 116 17.07 -3.83 7.08
N GLN A 117 16.46 -3.23 6.05
CA GLN A 117 17.10 -2.18 5.24
C GLN A 117 17.33 -0.89 6.01
N VAL A 118 16.47 -0.56 6.98
CA VAL A 118 16.64 0.64 7.84
C VAL A 118 17.78 0.44 8.83
N THR A 119 17.94 -0.76 9.39
CA THR A 119 19.01 -1.08 10.35
C THR A 119 20.38 -1.31 9.71
N ALA A 120 20.41 -1.72 8.44
CA ALA A 120 21.66 -2.00 7.71
C ALA A 120 22.28 -0.76 7.04
N SER A 121 21.59 0.38 7.03
CA SER A 121 22.16 1.63 6.53
C SER A 121 23.02 2.24 7.64
N PRO A 122 24.35 2.36 7.49
CA PRO A 122 25.16 3.08 8.46
C PRO A 122 24.65 4.51 8.52
N ALA A 123 24.62 5.09 9.73
CA ALA A 123 24.41 6.51 9.91
C ALA A 123 25.37 7.27 8.96
N ALA A 124 24.82 7.77 7.86
CA ALA A 124 25.57 8.58 6.92
C ALA A 124 25.75 9.94 7.57
N ARG A 125 26.95 10.11 8.15
CA ARG A 125 27.73 11.32 8.44
C ARG A 125 26.97 12.62 8.66
#